data_AF-A0A832GJX4-F1
#
_entry.id   AF-A0A832GJX4-F1
#
_cell.length_a   1.000
_cell.length_b   1.000
_cell.length_c   1.000
_cell.angle_alpha   90.00
_cell.angle_beta   90.00
_cell.angle_gamma   90.00
#
_symmetry.space_group_name_H-M   'P 1'
#
loop_
_entity.id
_entity.type
_entity.pdbx_description
1 polymer ?
#
loop_
_entity_poly.entity_id
_entity_poly.type
_entity_poly.pdbx_seq_one_letter_code
_entity_poly.pdbx_strand_id
1 'polypeptide(L)' 'MLVALTFSVFAFGTLQAQELSCLKCHTSASPLPEKIKKSGAKSAAELVDFLRNKSPKKALHKTVTDEDIKKAFEQVSKK' A
#
# COMPACT_ATOMS: atom_id res chain seq x y z
N MET A 1 2.83 19.09 49.68
CA MET A 1 2.83 17.84 48.88
C MET A 1 2.52 18.22 47.45
N LEU A 2 3.50 18.07 46.56
CA LEU A 2 3.50 18.58 45.20
C LEU A 2 3.84 17.37 44.31
N VAL A 3 2.88 16.81 43.60
CA VAL A 3 3.16 15.84 42.53
C VAL A 3 2.34 16.25 41.32
N ALA A 4 3.10 16.73 40.34
CA ALA A 4 2.65 17.29 39.08
C ALA A 4 1.87 16.27 38.23
N LEU A 5 0.87 16.80 37.53
CA LEU A 5 0.20 16.15 36.43
C LEU A 5 1.21 15.80 35.33
N THR A 6 1.34 14.52 34.98
CA THR A 6 1.89 14.11 33.69
C THR A 6 0.78 13.55 32.82
N PHE A 7 0.19 14.46 32.05
CA PHE A 7 -0.66 14.16 30.90
C PHE A 7 0.13 13.29 29.91
N SER A 8 -0.05 11.97 29.99
CA SER A 8 0.38 11.06 28.93
C SER A 8 -0.64 11.13 27.80
N VAL A 9 -0.52 12.16 26.97
CA VAL A 9 -1.20 12.22 25.67
C VAL A 9 -0.51 11.19 24.78
N PHE A 10 -0.95 9.94 24.87
CA PHE A 10 -0.72 8.97 23.80
C PHE A 10 -1.54 9.45 22.60
N ALA A 11 -0.94 10.35 21.82
CA ALA A 11 -1.29 10.50 20.43
C ALA A 11 -0.91 9.19 19.72
N PHE A 12 -1.74 8.17 19.90
CA PHE A 12 -1.75 6.98 19.06
C PHE A 12 -2.14 7.48 17.68
N GLY A 13 -1.12 7.87 16.92
CA GLY A 13 -1.27 8.40 15.58
C GLY A 13 -2.14 7.46 14.78
N THR A 14 -3.26 8.00 14.29
CA THR A 14 -4.11 7.41 13.26
C THR A 14 -3.38 7.45 11.91
N LEU A 15 -2.17 6.90 11.87
CA LEU A 15 -1.51 6.40 10.67
C LEU A 15 -1.97 4.94 10.57
N GLN A 16 -2.69 4.41 9.59
CA GLN A 16 -2.58 4.60 8.15
C GLN A 16 -3.88 4.06 7.49
N ALA A 17 -5.03 4.66 7.77
CA ALA A 17 -6.27 4.34 7.07
C ALA A 17 -6.38 5.01 5.69
N GLN A 18 -5.25 5.37 5.05
CA GLN A 18 -5.19 5.20 3.58
C GLN A 18 -5.06 3.70 3.33
N GLU A 19 -6.16 3.00 3.58
CA GLU A 19 -6.42 1.66 3.13
C GLU A 19 -6.18 1.68 1.62
N LEU A 20 -4.99 1.25 1.19
CA LEU A 20 -4.66 1.23 -0.23
C LEU A 20 -5.80 0.49 -0.91
N SER A 21 -6.37 1.09 -1.94
CA SER A 21 -7.40 0.47 -2.77
C SER A 21 -7.02 -0.95 -3.19
N CYS A 22 -5.71 -1.25 -3.25
CA CYS A 22 -5.12 -2.56 -3.40
C CYS A 22 -5.56 -3.60 -2.36
N LEU A 23 -5.66 -3.25 -1.06
CA LEU A 23 -6.00 -4.18 0.03
C LEU A 23 -7.44 -4.69 -0.03
N LYS A 24 -8.33 -3.98 -0.74
CA LYS A 24 -9.71 -4.44 -0.99
C LYS A 24 -9.76 -5.76 -1.75
N CYS A 25 -8.76 -6.04 -2.60
CA CYS A 25 -8.64 -7.29 -3.36
C CYS A 25 -7.42 -8.14 -2.97
N HIS A 26 -6.40 -7.52 -2.37
CA HIS A 26 -5.17 -8.18 -1.94
C HIS A 26 -5.16 -8.36 -0.41
N THR A 27 -6.04 -9.24 0.05
CA THR A 27 -6.16 -9.65 1.45
C THR A 27 -5.06 -10.64 1.84
N SER A 28 -5.08 -11.15 3.07
CA SER A 28 -4.11 -12.12 3.62
C SER A 28 -3.89 -13.36 2.75
N ALA A 29 -4.90 -13.79 1.99
CA ALA A 29 -4.82 -14.93 1.06
C ALA A 29 -4.12 -14.61 -0.27
N SER A 30 -3.97 -13.32 -0.59
CA SER A 30 -3.36 -12.82 -1.83
C SER A 30 -2.47 -11.62 -1.51
N PRO A 31 -1.39 -11.84 -0.73
CA PRO A 31 -0.62 -10.75 -0.14
C PRO A 31 -0.02 -9.85 -1.21
N LEU A 32 -0.34 -8.56 -1.11
CA LEU A 32 0.15 -7.51 -2.00
C LEU A 32 1.67 -7.55 -2.26
N PRO A 33 2.56 -7.70 -1.23
CA PRO A 33 4.00 -7.72 -1.48
C PRO A 33 4.46 -8.87 -2.37
N GLU A 34 3.85 -10.05 -2.26
CA GLU A 34 4.19 -11.16 -3.15
C GLU A 34 3.69 -10.92 -4.57
N LYS A 35 2.52 -10.29 -4.74
CA LYS A 35 1.98 -9.98 -6.07
C LYS A 35 2.83 -8.94 -6.78
N ILE A 36 3.30 -7.93 -6.06
CA ILE A 36 4.25 -6.94 -6.59
C ILE A 36 5.57 -7.62 -6.96
N LYS A 37 6.13 -8.49 -6.10
CA LYS A 37 7.34 -9.26 -6.45
C LYS A 37 7.13 -10.17 -7.68
N LYS A 38 5.99 -10.86 -7.77
CA LYS A 38 5.62 -11.72 -8.91
C LYS A 38 5.41 -10.95 -10.22
N SER A 39 5.11 -9.64 -10.15
CA SER A 39 5.03 -8.80 -11.34
C SER A 39 6.39 -8.60 -12.03
N GLY A 40 7.49 -8.77 -11.30
CA GLY A 40 8.84 -8.51 -11.79
C GLY A 40 9.17 -7.03 -11.98
N ALA A 41 8.26 -6.12 -11.61
CA ALA A 41 8.47 -4.68 -11.73
C ALA A 41 9.58 -4.20 -10.78
N LYS A 42 10.55 -3.46 -11.33
CA LYS A 42 11.67 -2.85 -10.60
C LYS A 42 11.40 -1.39 -10.23
N SER A 43 10.37 -0.79 -10.81
CA SER A 43 9.93 0.56 -10.50
C SER A 43 8.41 0.64 -10.45
N ALA A 44 7.89 1.68 -9.80
CA ALA A 44 6.44 1.92 -9.77
C ALA A 44 5.84 2.16 -11.17
N ALA A 45 6.58 2.79 -12.08
CA ALA A 45 6.15 2.97 -13.47
C ALA A 45 6.04 1.63 -14.22
N GLU A 46 6.99 0.72 -14.01
CA GLU A 46 6.91 -0.65 -14.54
C GLU A 46 5.74 -1.43 -13.92
N LEU A 47 5.44 -1.19 -12.63
CA LEU A 47 4.28 -1.81 -11.99
C LEU A 47 2.98 -1.28 -12.61
N VAL A 48 2.87 0.02 -12.89
CA VAL A 48 1.71 0.61 -13.57
C VAL A 48 1.54 -0.01 -14.97
N ASP A 49 2.62 -0.09 -15.76
CA ASP A 49 2.59 -0.75 -17.06
C ASP A 49 2.16 -2.21 -16.95
N PHE A 50 2.73 -2.95 -16.00
CA PHE A 50 2.36 -4.34 -15.76
C PHE A 50 0.88 -4.46 -15.42
N LEU A 51 0.37 -3.68 -14.47
CA LEU A 51 -1.02 -3.75 -14.03
C LEU A 51 -2.01 -3.37 -15.12
N ARG A 52 -1.65 -2.46 -16.04
CA ARG A 52 -2.55 -1.99 -17.10
C ARG A 52 -2.47 -2.78 -18.41
N ASN A 53 -1.30 -3.34 -18.72
CA ASN A 53 -1.05 -3.94 -20.03
C ASN A 53 -0.78 -5.45 -19.95
N LYS A 54 -0.05 -5.92 -18.93
CA LYS A 54 0.47 -7.30 -18.85
C LYS A 54 -0.27 -8.19 -17.86
N SER A 55 -0.96 -7.61 -16.87
CA SER A 55 -1.65 -8.34 -15.82
C SER A 55 -2.91 -9.04 -16.38
N PRO A 56 -3.16 -10.30 -16.02
CA PRO A 56 -4.37 -11.02 -16.43
C PRO A 56 -5.65 -10.36 -15.90
N LYS A 57 -5.54 -9.55 -14.83
CA LYS A 57 -6.65 -8.79 -14.22
C LYS A 57 -6.56 -7.29 -14.50
N LYS A 58 -5.98 -6.88 -15.64
CA LYS A 58 -5.77 -5.48 -15.98
C LYS A 58 -7.01 -4.59 -15.90
N ALA A 59 -8.18 -5.12 -16.24
CA ALA A 59 -9.44 -4.38 -16.16
C ALA A 59 -9.76 -3.89 -14.73
N LEU A 60 -9.41 -4.68 -13.71
CA LEU A 60 -9.65 -4.33 -12.30
C LEU A 60 -8.69 -3.26 -11.78
N HIS A 61 -7.52 -3.13 -12.40
CA HIS A 61 -6.51 -2.15 -11.99
C HIS A 61 -6.65 -0.81 -12.72
N LYS A 62 -7.54 -0.69 -13.71
CA LYS A 62 -7.77 0.59 -14.43
C LYS A 62 -8.38 1.67 -13.54
N THR A 63 -9.13 1.28 -12.52
CA THR A 63 -9.78 2.19 -11.57
C THR A 63 -8.85 2.65 -10.45
N VAL A 64 -7.64 2.10 -10.38
CA VAL A 64 -6.63 2.49 -9.40
C VAL A 64 -5.74 3.57 -10.02
N THR A 65 -5.53 4.64 -9.26
CA THR A 65 -4.71 5.78 -9.67
C THR A 65 -3.22 5.40 -9.71
N ASP A 66 -2.45 6.08 -10.55
CA ASP A 66 -1.00 5.87 -10.65
C ASP A 66 -0.31 6.19 -9.31
N GLU A 67 -0.83 7.18 -8.59
CA GLU A 67 -0.37 7.61 -7.26
C GLU A 67 -0.56 6.51 -6.22
N ASP A 68 -1.71 5.84 -6.20
CA ASP A 68 -1.96 4.72 -5.30
C ASP A 68 -1.05 3.53 -5.60
N ILE A 69 -0.81 3.25 -6.88
CA ILE A 69 0.11 2.18 -7.30
C ILE A 69 1.56 2.51 -6.89
N LYS A 70 2.00 3.77 -7.04
CA LYS A 70 3.31 4.23 -6.58
C LYS A 70 3.47 4.09 -5.07
N LYS A 71 2.47 4.55 -4.30
CA LYS A 71 2.46 4.40 -2.83
C LYS A 71 2.50 2.93 -2.43
N ALA A 72 1.75 2.06 -3.11
CA ALA A 72 1.77 0.61 -2.85
C ALA A 72 3.16 0.00 -3.07
N PHE A 73 3.81 0.37 -4.17
CA PHE A 73 5.15 -0.10 -4.49
C PHE A 73 6.18 0.37 -3.45
N GLU A 74 6.16 1.64 -3.08
CA GLU A 74 7.09 2.19 -2.08
C GLU A 74 6.92 1.56 -0.70
N GLN A 75 5.68 1.32 -0.26
CA GLN A 75 5.42 0.68 1.04
C GLN A 75 5.95 -0.76 1.09
N VAL A 76 5.88 -1.48 -0.02
CA VAL A 76 6.42 -2.84 -0.11
C VAL A 76 7.95 -2.85 -0.23
N SER A 77 8.55 -1.86 -0.90
CA SER A 77 10.00 -1.73 -1.04
C SER A 77 10.70 -1.20 0.21
N LYS A 78 9.99 -0.50 1.12
CA LYS A 78 10.54 0.04 2.37
C LYS A 78 10.69 -0.99 3.51
N LYS A 79 10.39 -2.28 3.25
CA LYS A 79 10.39 -3.34 4.27
C LYS A 79 11.53 -4.33 4.08
#